data_AF-W7INP5-F1
#
_entry.id   AF-W7INP5-F1
#
_cell.length_a   1.000
_cell.length_b   1.000
_cell.length_c   1.000
_cell.angle_alpha   90.00
_cell.angle_beta   90.00
_cell.angle_gamma   90.00
#
_symmetry.space_group_name_H-M   'P 1'
#
loop_
_entity.id
_entity.type
_entity.pdbx_description
1 polymer ?
#
loop_
_entity_poly.entity_id
_entity_poly.type
_entity_poly.pdbx_seq_one_letter_code
_entity_poly.pdbx_strand_id
1 'polypeptide(L)'
;MATTHAHLPLNPTSPNLAVESSRTPARRPPLPRPAPVRPGLRLRAAIDTALSGLGTDGAETTAQALVTGLAWTAACGETCQVAPQVAAVRAAITALGAGDLDTAGVLLTEAARVLHDLPPLPVPRHAAADDLR
;
A
#
# COMPACT_ATOMS: atom_id res chain seq x y z
N MET A 1 50.51 -58.65 48.87
CA MET A 1 49.46 -57.61 48.87
C MET A 1 49.10 -57.34 47.43
N ALA A 2 47.82 -57.54 47.10
CA ALA A 2 47.27 -57.61 45.75
C ALA A 2 46.77 -56.24 45.27
N THR A 3 46.88 -55.95 43.98
CA THR A 3 45.82 -55.23 43.23
C THR A 3 46.03 -55.29 41.69
N THR A 4 45.14 -56.07 41.07
CA THR A 4 44.53 -55.97 39.73
C THR A 4 44.48 -54.57 39.10
N HIS A 5 44.70 -54.47 37.78
CA HIS A 5 43.99 -53.60 36.81
C HIS A 5 44.11 -54.25 35.41
N ALA A 6 43.14 -55.08 34.98
CA ALA A 6 41.87 -54.76 34.32
C ALA A 6 42.02 -54.20 32.89
N HIS A 7 41.79 -55.11 31.94
CA HIS A 7 41.69 -54.94 30.49
C HIS A 7 40.43 -54.13 30.12
N LEU A 8 40.60 -53.00 29.43
CA LEU A 8 39.50 -52.22 28.85
C LEU A 8 39.13 -52.76 27.46
N PRO A 9 37.88 -53.16 27.20
CA PRO A 9 37.41 -53.45 25.85
C PRO A 9 37.04 -52.16 25.10
N LEU A 10 37.38 -52.18 23.81
CA LEU A 10 36.89 -51.29 22.76
C LEU A 10 35.35 -51.35 22.70
N ASN A 11 34.64 -50.22 22.88
CA ASN A 11 33.56 -49.77 21.99
C ASN A 11 32.85 -48.51 22.55
N PRO A 12 33.00 -47.31 21.95
CA PRO A 12 31.91 -46.35 21.92
C PRO A 12 31.11 -46.58 20.63
N THR A 13 29.99 -47.27 20.79
CA THR A 13 28.88 -47.29 19.82
C THR A 13 28.61 -45.85 19.40
N SER A 14 28.98 -45.51 18.16
CA SER A 14 28.58 -44.25 17.55
C SER A 14 27.06 -44.22 17.50
N PRO A 15 26.38 -43.21 18.07
CA PRO A 15 24.98 -43.01 17.77
C PRO A 15 24.96 -42.54 16.32
N ASN A 16 24.75 -43.48 15.39
CA ASN A 16 24.32 -43.15 14.05
C ASN A 16 23.16 -42.17 14.21
N LEU A 17 23.38 -40.90 13.84
CA LEU A 17 22.32 -39.93 13.68
C LEU A 17 21.27 -40.60 12.80
N ALA A 18 20.16 -41.01 13.41
CA ALA A 18 18.92 -41.17 12.71
C ALA A 18 18.55 -39.76 12.22
N VAL A 19 19.10 -39.39 11.06
CA VAL A 19 18.55 -38.33 10.23
C VAL A 19 17.16 -38.84 9.88
N GLU A 20 16.16 -38.35 10.61
CA GLU A 20 14.75 -38.51 10.29
C GLU A 20 14.51 -37.82 8.93
N SER A 21 14.71 -38.58 7.85
CA SER A 21 14.51 -38.17 6.46
C SER A 21 13.03 -37.91 6.09
N SER A 22 12.20 -37.46 7.03
CA SER A 22 10.74 -37.45 6.86
C SER A 22 10.10 -36.13 7.30
N ARG A 23 10.77 -34.99 7.11
CA ARG A 23 10.05 -33.70 7.05
C ARG A 23 9.97 -33.26 5.61
N THR A 24 9.01 -33.82 4.87
CA THR A 24 8.52 -33.22 3.64
C THR A 24 8.13 -31.78 3.98
N PRO A 25 8.71 -30.74 3.35
CA PRO A 25 8.32 -29.37 3.65
C PRO A 25 6.83 -29.24 3.32
N ALA A 26 6.01 -29.03 4.36
CA ALA A 26 4.59 -28.80 4.19
C ALA A 26 4.42 -27.59 3.28
N ARG A 27 3.87 -27.80 2.09
CA ARG A 27 3.68 -26.75 1.10
C ARG A 27 2.74 -25.72 1.72
N ARG A 28 3.27 -24.55 2.07
CA ARG A 28 2.48 -23.46 2.66
C ARG A 28 1.34 -23.14 1.68
N PRO A 29 0.09 -23.04 2.13
CA PRO A 29 -1.00 -22.64 1.25
C PRO A 29 -0.65 -21.28 0.62
N PRO A 30 -0.94 -21.10 -0.69
CA PRO A 30 -0.65 -19.84 -1.36
C PRO A 30 -1.35 -18.70 -0.63
N LEU A 31 -0.60 -17.62 -0.38
CA LEU A 31 -1.17 -16.41 0.22
C LEU A 31 -2.29 -15.86 -0.69
N PRO A 32 -3.33 -15.24 -0.11
CA PRO A 32 -4.34 -14.56 -0.88
C PRO A 32 -3.68 -13.56 -1.84
N ARG A 33 -4.13 -13.52 -3.09
CA ARG A 33 -3.67 -12.50 -4.03
C ARG A 33 -4.08 -11.13 -3.48
N PRO A 34 -3.16 -10.15 -3.42
CA PRO A 34 -3.53 -8.81 -2.97
C PRO A 34 -4.61 -8.25 -3.91
N ALA A 35 -5.60 -7.57 -3.33
CA ALA A 35 -6.67 -6.94 -4.10
C ALA A 35 -6.10 -5.81 -4.98
N PRO A 36 -6.63 -5.60 -6.20
CA PRO A 36 -6.30 -4.43 -7.00
C PRO A 36 -6.54 -3.15 -6.20
N VAL A 37 -5.53 -2.29 -6.14
CA VAL A 37 -5.66 -0.98 -5.50
C VAL A 37 -6.23 -0.01 -6.53
N ARG A 38 -7.23 0.79 -6.15
CA ARG A 38 -7.73 1.90 -6.97
C ARG A 38 -6.97 3.16 -6.58
N PRO A 39 -6.08 3.68 -7.44
CA PRO A 39 -5.30 4.89 -7.13
C PRO A 39 -6.21 6.07 -6.82
N GLY A 40 -5.83 6.90 -5.86
CA GLY A 40 -6.56 8.14 -5.59
C GLY A 40 -7.91 7.96 -4.90
N LEU A 41 -8.19 6.80 -4.27
CA LEU A 41 -9.44 6.57 -3.52
C LEU A 41 -9.67 7.63 -2.43
N ARG A 42 -8.61 8.03 -1.73
CA ARG A 42 -8.67 9.09 -0.72
C ARG A 42 -8.86 10.48 -1.33
N LEU A 43 -8.24 10.74 -2.48
CA LEU A 43 -8.45 11.98 -3.22
C LEU A 43 -9.90 12.09 -3.70
N ARG A 44 -10.48 10.98 -4.17
CA ARG A 44 -11.89 10.89 -4.53
C ARG A 44 -12.80 11.26 -3.37
N ALA A 45 -12.59 10.64 -2.20
CA ALA A 45 -13.38 10.94 -1.02
C ALA A 45 -13.28 12.42 -0.62
N ALA A 46 -12.09 13.01 -0.72
CA ALA A 46 -11.92 14.44 -0.47
C ALA A 46 -12.68 15.32 -1.48
N ILE A 47 -12.69 14.96 -2.77
CA ILE A 47 -13.46 15.66 -3.80
C ILE A 47 -14.97 15.53 -3.55
N ASP A 48 -15.46 14.32 -3.24
CA ASP A 48 -16.88 14.07 -2.97
C ASP A 48 -17.36 14.87 -1.74
N THR A 49 -16.54 14.93 -0.68
CA THR A 49 -16.78 15.79 0.49
C THR A 49 -16.76 17.27 0.11
N ALA A 50 -15.78 17.71 -0.68
CA ALA A 50 -15.68 19.09 -1.10
C ALA A 50 -16.87 19.55 -1.96
N LEU A 51 -17.36 18.70 -2.87
CA LEU A 51 -18.56 18.96 -3.67
C LEU A 51 -19.82 19.03 -2.79
N SER A 52 -19.92 18.17 -1.77
CA SER A 52 -21.05 18.18 -0.85
C SER A 52 -21.08 19.40 0.06
N GLY A 53 -19.90 19.91 0.44
CA GLY A 53 -19.74 21.09 1.31
C GLY A 53 -19.60 22.41 0.55
N LEU A 54 -19.69 22.41 -0.78
CA LEU A 54 -19.45 23.59 -1.60
C LEU A 54 -20.55 24.63 -1.35
N GLY A 55 -20.15 25.80 -0.85
CA GLY A 55 -21.09 26.88 -0.48
C GLY A 55 -21.70 26.77 0.91
N THR A 56 -21.51 25.66 1.64
CA THR A 56 -21.99 25.50 3.02
C THR A 56 -20.87 25.60 4.05
N ASP A 57 -19.73 24.94 3.79
CA ASP A 57 -18.70 24.72 4.81
C ASP A 57 -17.62 25.82 4.82
N GLY A 58 -17.73 26.78 3.89
CA GLY A 58 -16.75 27.84 3.67
C GLY A 58 -15.58 27.37 2.80
N ALA A 59 -15.14 28.24 1.89
CA ALA A 59 -14.13 27.92 0.88
C ALA A 59 -12.80 27.41 1.49
N GLU A 60 -12.40 27.94 2.65
CA GLU A 60 -11.17 27.54 3.35
C GLU A 60 -11.25 26.09 3.85
N THR A 61 -12.35 25.71 4.49
CA THR A 61 -12.57 24.34 4.98
C THR A 61 -12.61 23.35 3.83
N THR A 62 -13.31 23.69 2.75
CA THR A 62 -13.32 22.90 1.51
C THR A 62 -11.91 22.73 0.93
N ALA A 63 -11.13 23.81 0.84
CA ALA A 63 -9.76 23.78 0.34
C ALA A 63 -8.85 22.91 1.22
N GLN A 64 -9.00 22.99 2.55
CA GLN A 64 -8.19 22.21 3.50
C GLN A 64 -8.45 20.70 3.37
N ALA A 65 -9.70 20.30 3.14
CA ALA A 65 -10.04 18.90 2.88
C ALA A 65 -9.35 18.38 1.60
N LEU A 66 -9.37 19.18 0.53
CA LEU A 66 -8.70 18.86 -0.74
C LEU A 66 -7.18 18.75 -0.59
N VAL A 67 -6.55 19.69 0.14
CA VAL A 67 -5.11 19.66 0.44
C VAL A 67 -4.74 18.41 1.23
N THR A 68 -5.55 18.03 2.20
CA THR A 68 -5.34 16.81 3.00
C THR A 68 -5.42 15.55 2.13
N GLY A 69 -6.40 15.49 1.22
CA GLY A 69 -6.53 14.41 0.24
C GLY A 69 -5.31 14.31 -0.68
N LEU A 70 -4.83 15.44 -1.19
CA LEU A 70 -3.62 15.52 -2.03
C LEU A 70 -2.36 15.06 -1.27
N ALA A 71 -2.20 15.50 -0.01
CA ALA A 71 -1.06 15.11 0.82
C ALA A 71 -1.03 13.59 1.05
N TRP A 72 -2.19 12.98 1.28
CA TRP A 72 -2.28 11.53 1.42
C TRP A 72 -1.91 10.80 0.12
N THR A 73 -2.47 11.23 -1.01
CA THR A 73 -2.13 10.67 -2.34
C THR A 73 -0.64 10.80 -2.66
N ALA A 74 -0.01 11.90 -2.25
CA ALA A 74 1.44 12.07 -2.36
C ALA A 74 2.21 11.11 -1.43
N ALA A 75 1.79 10.94 -0.18
CA ALA A 75 2.41 10.03 0.77
C ALA A 75 2.33 8.56 0.31
N CYS A 76 1.27 8.19 -0.41
CA CYS A 76 1.14 6.87 -1.03
C CYS A 76 1.94 6.72 -2.35
N GLY A 77 2.59 7.77 -2.85
CA GLY A 77 3.30 7.75 -4.13
C GLY A 77 2.38 7.62 -5.35
N GLU A 78 1.09 7.89 -5.19
CA GLU A 78 0.07 7.71 -6.23
C GLU A 78 -0.02 8.92 -7.19
N THR A 79 0.65 10.04 -6.86
CA THR A 79 0.56 11.30 -7.63
C THR A 79 0.93 11.15 -9.10
N CYS A 80 1.87 10.26 -9.44
CA CYS A 80 2.24 9.99 -10.83
C CYS A 80 1.13 9.28 -11.62
N GLN A 81 0.27 8.52 -10.94
CA GLN A 81 -0.83 7.76 -11.55
C GLN A 81 -2.09 8.61 -11.72
N VAL A 82 -2.21 9.69 -10.94
CA VAL A 82 -3.36 10.61 -10.95
C VAL A 82 -2.94 12.07 -11.21
N ALA A 83 -1.86 12.27 -11.96
CA ALA A 83 -1.28 13.60 -12.19
C ALA A 83 -2.26 14.61 -12.81
N PRO A 84 -3.07 14.26 -13.84
CA PRO A 84 -4.08 15.18 -14.37
C PRO A 84 -5.12 15.61 -13.31
N GLN A 85 -5.55 14.68 -12.46
CA GLN A 85 -6.54 14.93 -11.42
C GLN A 85 -5.95 15.79 -10.30
N VAL A 86 -4.68 15.57 -9.94
CA VAL A 86 -3.94 16.44 -9.00
C VAL A 86 -3.88 17.87 -9.53
N ALA A 87 -3.63 18.06 -10.83
CA ALA A 87 -3.62 19.39 -11.43
C ALA A 87 -5.00 20.06 -11.38
N ALA A 88 -6.07 19.33 -11.72
CA ALA A 88 -7.44 19.84 -11.64
C ALA A 88 -7.84 20.24 -10.21
N VAL A 89 -7.49 19.42 -9.21
CA VAL A 89 -7.77 19.74 -7.79
C VAL A 89 -6.98 20.96 -7.33
N ARG A 90 -5.73 21.12 -7.77
CA ARG A 90 -4.94 22.35 -7.49
C ARG A 90 -5.60 23.58 -8.08
N ALA A 91 -6.08 23.51 -9.32
CA ALA A 91 -6.81 24.61 -9.96
C ALA A 91 -8.12 24.94 -9.20
N ALA A 92 -8.85 23.91 -8.73
CA ALA A 92 -10.04 24.11 -7.91
C ALA A 92 -9.72 24.81 -6.58
N ILE A 93 -8.63 24.43 -5.90
CA ILE A 93 -8.16 25.10 -4.67
C ILE A 93 -7.86 26.58 -4.96
N THR A 94 -7.22 26.89 -6.10
CA THR A 94 -6.98 28.28 -6.51
C THR A 94 -8.30 29.05 -6.74
N ALA A 95 -9.28 28.43 -7.41
CA ALA A 95 -10.61 29.05 -7.63
C ALA A 95 -11.35 29.30 -6.30
N LEU A 96 -11.30 28.34 -5.36
CA LEU A 96 -11.84 28.51 -4.00
C LEU A 96 -11.18 29.69 -3.27
N GLY A 97 -9.85 29.83 -3.38
CA GLY A 97 -9.13 30.96 -2.80
C GLY A 97 -9.48 32.32 -3.42
N ALA A 98 -9.93 32.33 -4.68
CA ALA A 98 -10.45 33.52 -5.35
C ALA A 98 -11.94 33.78 -5.08
N GLY A 99 -12.62 32.89 -4.35
CA GLY A 99 -14.07 32.97 -4.11
C GLY A 99 -14.93 32.54 -5.31
N ASP A 100 -14.32 31.98 -6.36
CA ASP A 100 -15.02 31.50 -7.55
C ASP A 100 -15.51 30.06 -7.34
N LEU A 101 -16.68 29.95 -6.71
CA LEU A 101 -17.29 28.66 -6.37
C LEU A 101 -17.77 27.90 -7.61
N ASP A 102 -18.22 28.58 -8.65
CA ASP A 102 -18.69 27.97 -9.88
C ASP A 102 -17.55 27.26 -10.62
N THR A 103 -16.43 27.98 -10.82
CA THR A 103 -15.23 27.39 -11.44
C THR A 103 -14.68 26.24 -10.59
N ALA A 104 -14.65 26.40 -9.25
CA ALA A 104 -14.24 25.33 -8.36
C ALA A 104 -15.12 24.08 -8.51
N GLY A 105 -16.44 24.24 -8.55
CA GLY A 105 -17.40 23.15 -8.72
C GLY A 105 -17.22 22.40 -10.04
N VAL A 106 -17.04 23.13 -11.15
CA VAL A 106 -16.78 22.53 -12.47
C VAL A 106 -15.50 21.71 -12.46
N LEU A 107 -14.40 22.26 -11.94
CA LEU A 107 -13.11 21.59 -11.89
C LEU A 107 -13.15 20.33 -11.01
N LEU A 108 -13.84 20.39 -9.86
CA LEU A 108 -13.99 19.24 -8.96
C LEU A 108 -14.87 18.15 -9.55
N THR A 109 -15.94 18.52 -10.24
CA THR A 109 -16.83 17.56 -10.93
C THR A 109 -16.08 16.82 -12.02
N GLU A 110 -15.30 17.54 -12.82
CA GLU A 110 -14.47 16.95 -13.87
C GLU A 110 -13.37 16.05 -13.28
N ALA A 111 -12.71 16.49 -12.20
CA ALA A 111 -11.72 15.68 -11.51
C ALA A 111 -12.33 14.37 -10.97
N ALA A 112 -13.53 14.43 -10.38
CA ALA A 112 -14.25 13.25 -9.89
C ALA A 112 -14.60 12.27 -11.02
N ARG A 113 -15.10 12.79 -12.14
CA ARG A 113 -15.45 12.00 -13.33
C ARG A 113 -14.23 11.24 -13.86
N VAL A 114 -13.11 11.93 -14.07
CA VAL A 114 -11.89 11.30 -14.60
C VAL A 114 -11.29 10.31 -13.59
N LEU A 115 -11.41 10.56 -12.28
CA LEU A 115 -11.00 9.60 -11.25
C LEU A 115 -11.87 8.34 -11.24
N HIS A 116 -13.16 8.45 -11.55
CA HIS A 116 -14.07 7.32 -11.64
C HIS A 116 -13.67 6.37 -12.77
N ASP A 117 -13.22 6.92 -13.89
CA ASP A 117 -12.92 6.18 -15.11
C ASP A 117 -11.51 5.55 -15.12
N LEU A 118 -10.72 5.76 -14.06
CA LEU A 118 -9.40 5.15 -13.96
C LEU A 118 -9.48 3.62 -13.84
N PRO A 119 -8.79 2.87 -14.70
CA PRO A 119 -8.73 1.42 -14.58
C PRO A 119 -8.00 1.03 -13.28
N PRO A 120 -8.45 -0.02 -12.58
CA PRO A 120 -7.72 -0.56 -11.44
C PRO A 120 -6.34 -1.02 -11.91
N LEU A 121 -5.29 -0.60 -11.20
CA LEU A 121 -3.93 -0.99 -11.56
C LEU A 121 -3.62 -2.40 -11.05
N PRO A 122 -2.88 -3.20 -11.82
CA PRO A 122 -2.35 -4.45 -11.31
C PRO A 122 -1.44 -4.17 -10.11
N VAL A 123 -1.61 -4.96 -9.04
CA VAL A 123 -0.81 -4.81 -7.83
C VAL A 123 0.68 -4.97 -8.17
N PRO A 124 1.56 -4.04 -7.77
CA PRO A 124 3.00 -4.21 -7.93
C PRO A 124 3.43 -5.53 -7.29
N ARG A 125 4.02 -6.43 -8.09
CA ARG A 125 4.71 -7.57 -7.52
C ARG A 125 5.97 -7.01 -6.86
N HIS A 126 6.06 -7.08 -5.54
CA HIS A 126 7.35 -6.96 -4.89
C HIS A 126 8.24 -8.03 -5.52
N ALA A 127 9.25 -7.63 -6.30
CA ALA A 127 10.33 -8.51 -6.66
C ALA A 127 10.92 -8.98 -5.33
N ALA A 128 10.77 -10.26 -5.03
CA ALA A 128 11.36 -10.85 -3.84
C ALA A 128 12.85 -10.52 -3.90
N ALA A 129 13.34 -9.80 -2.90
CA ALA A 129 14.74 -9.41 -2.77
C ALA A 129 15.64 -10.62 -2.39
N ASP A 130 15.36 -11.79 -2.98
CA ASP A 130 16.06 -13.06 -2.69
C ASP A 130 17.05 -13.48 -3.81
N ASP A 131 17.10 -12.76 -4.94
CA ASP A 131 17.96 -13.10 -6.09
C ASP A 131 19.29 -12.33 -6.13
N LEU A 132 19.85 -11.96 -4.98
CA LEU A 132 21.24 -11.49 -4.86
C LEU A 132 22.00 -12.40 -3.89
N ARG A 133 22.50 -13.51 -4.43
CA ARG A 133 23.56 -14.34 -3.86
C ARG A 133 24.75 -14.36 -4.81
#